data_AF-A0A1B8FYP5-F1
#
_entry.id   AF-A0A1B8FYP5-F1
#
_cell.length_a   1.000
_cell.length_b   1.000
_cell.length_c   1.000
_cell.angle_alpha   90.00
_cell.angle_beta   90.00
_cell.angle_gamma   90.00
#
_symmetry.space_group_name_H-M   'P 1'
#
loop_
_entity.id
_entity.type
_entity.pdbx_description
1 polymer ?
#
loop_
_entity_poly.entity_id
_entity_poly.type
_entity_poly.pdbx_seq_one_letter_code
_entity_poly.pdbx_strand_id
1 'polypeptide(L)'
;MYGRITFVAGLAVANALIPELHMRQAGGSSKPASSPTGGGGSGGSSTSPGSGSSSGSASGSGGGSSEATGTISASLPIDTNFTPEPFSFNEAATVNSEALASAASIAGTPATDIPGATIPVQPLVSPNPETTHGNFSGTATVTGAIAKGALNGTISALPPNPEATLFKANGILQSNQTIPFQPAGGLGTNGTAPVYRVQSDFDYQSLLLGLYQEWIELDLFKDILNRFSEADFAKLNLTASDRFLVEFMADQENGHSTLVSNLLGGPGGSTPQCSYHYPYETLHEAFDFAAKLTQWGESGVWGFQAHLDSRESAQLLDQSIATEGRQSMVFRQLGGLFPMPVWFETGIPQSWAWTYLAPYIASCPSNAKRLAWQNFPELHILNQPNAALVNASQGAGGSAGNTTKTSSNETVGWGPAAPGSDAAAGNASCTLTNKTGDSCEGSISQNRSIPLSFPGRQVFLSWDAPGKPVGPNNSYVTCTLAKDPKFVVWVSQLNVTYSPLEDIKLVPNGTSSGTTLQPDISTFEGDPAINGTMFIGLTDTDDTFSMFNLSSINPHVVALGLYQAG
;
A
#
# COMPACT_ATOMS: atom_id res chain seq x y z
N MET A 1 -22.53 30.54 -5.98
CA MET A 1 -23.18 29.22 -5.76
C MET A 1 -22.80 28.34 -6.94
N TYR A 2 -22.45 27.08 -6.66
CA TYR A 2 -21.86 26.04 -7.53
C TYR A 2 -20.33 26.05 -7.67
N GLY A 3 -19.73 24.90 -7.31
CA GLY A 3 -18.28 24.66 -7.24
C GLY A 3 -17.77 24.01 -5.95
N ARG A 4 -18.59 23.24 -5.22
CA ARG A 4 -18.14 22.32 -4.15
C ARG A 4 -18.44 20.90 -4.62
N ILE A 5 -17.42 20.18 -5.08
CA ILE A 5 -17.38 18.73 -4.87
C ILE A 5 -16.66 18.57 -3.54
N THR A 6 -17.45 18.65 -2.48
CA THR A 6 -17.07 18.14 -1.17
C THR A 6 -17.41 16.66 -1.24
N PHE A 7 -16.42 15.77 -1.11
CA PHE A 7 -16.68 14.38 -0.77
C PHE A 7 -17.33 14.41 0.62
N VAL A 8 -18.66 14.32 0.65
CA VAL A 8 -19.43 14.19 1.89
C VAL A 8 -19.56 12.71 2.15
N ALA A 9 -18.83 12.24 3.16
CA ALA A 9 -19.11 11.00 3.84
C ALA A 9 -20.54 11.06 4.43
N GLY A 10 -21.33 10.00 4.20
CA GLY A 10 -22.45 9.63 5.08
C GLY A 10 -23.86 10.14 4.74
N LEU A 11 -24.70 9.17 4.33
CA LEU A 11 -26.13 8.96 4.64
C LEU A 11 -27.19 10.03 4.25
N ALA A 12 -28.07 9.67 3.31
CA ALA A 12 -29.50 10.01 3.39
C ALA A 12 -30.37 9.04 2.55
N VAL A 13 -31.48 8.64 3.17
CA VAL A 13 -32.51 7.72 2.72
C VAL A 13 -33.56 8.41 1.83
N ALA A 14 -34.06 7.65 0.86
CA ALA A 14 -35.40 7.64 0.24
C ALA A 14 -35.74 8.45 -1.04
N ASN A 15 -36.24 7.63 -1.97
CA ASN A 15 -37.44 7.78 -2.82
C ASN A 15 -37.34 8.35 -4.26
N ALA A 16 -37.42 7.37 -5.17
CA ALA A 16 -38.29 7.29 -6.35
C ALA A 16 -37.78 7.94 -7.66
N LEU A 17 -37.49 7.10 -8.65
CA LEU A 17 -38.41 6.81 -9.78
C LEU A 17 -37.78 5.73 -10.68
N ILE A 18 -38.39 4.55 -10.71
CA ILE A 18 -38.06 3.42 -11.60
C ILE A 18 -38.88 3.55 -12.89
N PRO A 19 -38.28 3.46 -14.09
CA PRO A 19 -39.00 3.05 -15.28
C PRO A 19 -39.00 1.51 -15.39
N GLU A 20 -40.19 0.92 -15.39
CA GLU A 20 -40.43 -0.52 -15.50
C GLU A 20 -39.83 -1.16 -16.76
N LEU A 21 -39.06 -2.24 -16.56
CA LEU A 21 -38.89 -3.31 -17.55
C LEU A 21 -39.70 -4.54 -17.09
N HIS A 22 -40.57 -4.98 -17.98
CA HIS A 22 -41.63 -5.97 -17.78
C HIS A 22 -41.14 -7.34 -17.29
N MET A 23 -41.72 -7.87 -16.21
CA MET A 23 -41.96 -9.32 -16.07
C MET A 23 -43.22 -9.65 -15.24
N ARG A 24 -44.19 -10.24 -15.96
CA ARG A 24 -45.31 -11.15 -15.60
C ARG A 24 -45.84 -11.22 -14.15
N GLN A 25 -47.07 -10.70 -14.03
CA GLN A 25 -48.23 -11.15 -13.24
C GLN A 25 -48.15 -12.50 -12.47
N ALA A 26 -48.44 -12.42 -11.16
CA ALA A 26 -49.41 -13.28 -10.47
C ALA A 26 -50.05 -12.47 -9.31
N GLY A 27 -51.39 -12.52 -9.21
CA GLY A 27 -52.21 -11.53 -8.50
C GLY A 27 -52.43 -11.75 -6.99
N GLY A 28 -53.06 -10.75 -6.37
CA GLY A 28 -53.58 -10.82 -5.00
C GLY A 28 -53.93 -9.44 -4.43
N SER A 29 -55.18 -9.02 -4.59
CA SER A 29 -55.78 -7.76 -4.13
C SER A 29 -56.00 -7.72 -2.61
N SER A 30 -55.79 -6.58 -1.94
CA SER A 30 -56.87 -5.80 -1.28
C SER A 30 -56.41 -4.47 -0.64
N LYS A 31 -57.40 -3.57 -0.53
CA LYS A 31 -57.43 -2.09 -0.41
C LYS A 31 -56.86 -1.39 0.86
N PRO A 32 -56.81 -0.03 0.86
CA PRO A 32 -56.07 0.85 1.80
C PRO A 32 -56.94 1.74 2.71
N ALA A 33 -56.29 2.48 3.63
CA ALA A 33 -56.64 3.79 4.24
C ALA A 33 -55.57 4.07 5.34
N SER A 34 -55.12 5.26 5.73
CA SER A 34 -55.49 6.68 5.57
C SER A 34 -54.38 7.55 6.19
N SER A 35 -54.13 8.74 5.64
CA SER A 35 -53.44 9.89 6.30
C SER A 35 -54.38 10.58 7.33
N PRO A 36 -54.12 11.78 7.91
CA PRO A 36 -52.93 12.67 7.95
C PRO A 36 -52.69 13.34 9.35
N THR A 37 -51.95 14.47 9.35
CA THR A 37 -51.81 15.56 10.36
C THR A 37 -50.54 15.52 11.21
N GLY A 38 -49.80 16.61 11.45
CA GLY A 38 -49.93 18.02 11.08
C GLY A 38 -49.04 18.89 11.97
N GLY A 39 -48.62 20.07 11.47
CA GLY A 39 -48.06 21.21 12.22
C GLY A 39 -46.60 21.07 12.70
N GLY A 40 -45.71 22.06 12.61
CA GLY A 40 -45.88 23.50 12.39
C GLY A 40 -45.07 24.26 13.43
N GLY A 41 -44.19 25.17 12.98
CA GLY A 41 -43.58 26.25 13.77
C GLY A 41 -42.09 26.02 14.09
N SER A 42 -41.09 26.66 13.48
CA SER A 42 -40.78 28.08 13.18
C SER A 42 -40.16 28.87 14.36
N GLY A 43 -38.92 29.32 14.13
CA GLY A 43 -38.30 30.52 14.73
C GLY A 43 -37.67 30.31 16.11
N GLY A 44 -36.48 30.81 16.41
CA GLY A 44 -35.60 31.73 15.71
C GLY A 44 -34.40 32.09 16.59
N SER A 45 -33.41 32.70 15.95
CA SER A 45 -32.24 33.48 16.39
C SER A 45 -32.25 34.03 17.83
N SER A 46 -31.13 34.35 18.50
CA SER A 46 -29.93 35.03 18.01
C SER A 46 -28.83 35.13 19.09
N THR A 47 -27.61 35.45 18.65
CA THR A 47 -26.62 36.38 19.27
C THR A 47 -25.84 36.00 20.54
N SER A 48 -24.58 35.58 20.31
CA SER A 48 -23.27 36.10 20.80
C SER A 48 -23.21 37.48 21.51
N PRO A 49 -22.04 37.98 21.99
CA PRO A 49 -20.73 37.36 22.31
C PRO A 49 -20.16 37.82 23.69
N GLY A 50 -18.98 37.33 24.09
CA GLY A 50 -18.24 37.94 25.20
C GLY A 50 -16.88 37.31 25.49
N SER A 51 -15.84 37.94 24.93
CA SER A 51 -14.40 37.72 25.11
C SER A 51 -13.89 37.88 26.55
N GLY A 52 -12.77 37.21 26.89
CA GLY A 52 -11.97 37.56 28.06
C GLY A 52 -10.74 36.67 28.29
N SER A 53 -9.59 37.08 27.75
CA SER A 53 -8.27 36.55 28.09
C SER A 53 -7.80 37.08 29.46
N SER A 54 -7.14 36.25 30.26
CA SER A 54 -6.04 36.71 31.12
C SER A 54 -5.16 35.57 31.63
N SER A 55 -3.87 35.73 31.39
CA SER A 55 -2.70 35.07 31.98
C SER A 55 -2.63 35.18 33.50
N GLY A 56 -2.08 34.16 34.16
CA GLY A 56 -1.66 34.23 35.56
C GLY A 56 -0.81 33.03 35.97
N SER A 57 0.50 33.20 35.95
CA SER A 57 1.47 32.29 36.56
C SER A 57 1.55 32.52 38.06
N ALA A 58 1.48 31.46 38.87
CA ALA A 58 2.04 31.45 40.23
C ALA A 58 2.32 30.01 40.68
N SER A 59 3.55 29.82 41.16
CA SER A 59 4.13 28.64 41.76
C SER A 59 3.48 28.23 43.08
N GLY A 60 3.35 26.92 43.32
CA GLY A 60 3.04 26.35 44.63
C GLY A 60 3.26 24.83 44.64
N SER A 61 4.22 24.38 45.44
CA SER A 61 4.66 22.99 45.63
C SER A 61 3.67 22.13 46.42
N GLY A 62 3.51 20.86 46.04
CA GLY A 62 2.89 19.81 46.86
C GLY A 62 2.78 18.51 46.09
N GLY A 63 3.59 17.51 46.46
CA GLY A 63 3.85 16.29 45.69
C GLY A 63 2.75 15.23 45.68
N GLY A 64 2.85 14.33 44.71
CA GLY A 64 2.09 13.08 44.64
C GLY A 64 2.18 12.44 43.25
N SER A 65 2.68 11.20 43.22
CA SER A 65 2.75 10.23 42.10
C SER A 65 3.48 10.65 40.82
N SER A 66 4.74 10.20 40.72
CA SER A 66 5.50 10.14 39.47
C SER A 66 4.89 9.10 38.52
N GLU A 67 4.12 9.55 37.54
CA GLU A 67 3.97 8.84 36.27
C GLU A 67 5.34 8.84 35.59
N ALA A 68 5.91 7.65 35.41
CA ALA A 68 7.13 7.48 34.64
C ALA A 68 6.80 7.62 33.15
N THR A 69 6.75 8.86 32.65
CA THR A 69 6.91 9.14 31.22
C THR A 69 8.36 8.82 30.86
N GLY A 70 8.61 7.59 30.44
CA GLY A 70 9.88 7.17 29.88
C GLY A 70 10.11 7.87 28.54
N THR A 71 10.70 9.06 28.56
CA THR A 71 11.32 9.64 27.37
C THR A 71 12.50 8.75 26.98
N ILE A 72 12.32 7.94 25.94
CA ILE A 72 13.41 7.20 25.31
C ILE A 72 14.28 8.24 24.60
N SER A 73 15.35 8.70 25.26
CA SER A 73 16.40 9.46 24.60
C SER A 73 17.25 8.50 23.77
N ALA A 74 16.79 8.15 22.57
CA ALA A 74 17.67 7.64 21.53
C ALA A 74 18.56 8.80 21.08
N SER A 75 19.87 8.72 21.33
CA SER A 75 20.83 9.63 20.72
C SER A 75 20.83 9.39 19.21
N LEU A 76 20.15 10.27 18.48
CA LEU A 76 20.06 10.23 17.03
C LEU A 76 21.44 10.56 16.44
N PRO A 77 21.95 9.79 15.46
CA PRO A 77 23.06 10.26 14.65
C PRO A 77 22.55 11.43 13.81
N ILE A 78 22.85 12.65 14.24
CA ILE A 78 22.67 13.85 13.43
C ILE A 78 23.90 13.93 12.53
N ASP A 79 23.75 13.61 11.25
CA ASP A 79 24.74 14.03 10.26
C ASP A 79 24.49 15.50 9.92
N THR A 80 25.11 16.40 10.68
CA THR A 80 25.13 17.84 10.35
C THR A 80 26.07 18.16 9.19
N ASN A 81 26.81 17.17 8.68
CA ASN A 81 27.83 17.30 7.65
C ASN A 81 27.44 16.56 6.37
N PHE A 82 26.15 16.52 6.01
CA PHE A 82 25.75 16.09 4.67
C PHE A 82 26.27 17.09 3.64
N THR A 83 27.46 16.82 3.12
CA THR A 83 27.97 17.38 1.89
C THR A 83 27.46 16.43 0.82
N PRO A 84 26.54 16.83 -0.08
CA PRO A 84 26.12 15.95 -1.16
C PRO A 84 27.37 15.52 -1.91
N GLU A 85 27.68 14.22 -1.85
CA GLU A 85 28.70 13.67 -2.75
C GLU A 85 28.29 14.04 -4.18
N PRO A 86 29.22 14.51 -5.02
CA PRO A 86 28.89 14.83 -6.40
C PRO A 86 28.22 13.62 -7.03
N PHE A 87 27.09 13.84 -7.70
CA PHE A 87 26.33 12.83 -8.41
C PHE A 87 27.26 12.07 -9.35
N SER A 88 27.67 10.86 -8.97
CA SER A 88 28.72 10.11 -9.66
C SER A 88 28.19 8.75 -10.08
N PHE A 89 28.16 8.52 -11.39
CA PHE A 89 27.97 7.20 -11.96
C PHE A 89 29.34 6.54 -12.05
N ASN A 90 29.59 5.57 -11.17
CA ASN A 90 30.87 4.87 -11.14
C ASN A 90 31.06 3.93 -12.34
N GLU A 91 30.00 3.69 -13.11
CA GLU A 91 30.02 2.75 -14.23
C GLU A 91 29.77 3.47 -15.56
N ALA A 92 30.65 3.24 -16.52
CA ALA A 92 30.51 3.77 -17.86
C ALA A 92 29.41 3.02 -18.63
N ALA A 93 28.66 3.72 -19.46
CA ALA A 93 27.74 3.08 -20.38
C ALA A 93 28.50 2.12 -21.30
N THR A 94 27.94 0.94 -21.56
CA THR A 94 28.58 -0.12 -22.36
C THR A 94 27.65 -0.67 -23.44
N VAL A 95 28.24 -1.30 -24.46
CA VAL A 95 27.49 -2.03 -25.50
C VAL A 95 27.39 -3.50 -25.09
N ASN A 96 26.16 -4.00 -24.89
CA ASN A 96 25.94 -5.42 -24.65
C ASN A 96 26.21 -6.23 -25.92
N SER A 97 27.45 -6.67 -26.08
CA SER A 97 27.95 -7.29 -27.31
C SER A 97 27.31 -8.65 -27.59
N GLU A 98 26.88 -9.37 -26.55
CA GLU A 98 26.20 -10.66 -26.68
C GLU A 98 24.75 -10.49 -27.16
N ALA A 99 23.98 -9.61 -26.52
CA ALA A 99 22.62 -9.27 -26.96
C ALA A 99 22.63 -8.71 -28.38
N LEU A 100 23.61 -7.86 -28.70
CA LEU A 100 23.82 -7.32 -30.04
C LEU A 100 24.13 -8.41 -31.08
N ALA A 101 25.03 -9.35 -30.75
CA ALA A 101 25.36 -10.46 -31.64
C ALA A 101 24.15 -11.36 -31.90
N SER A 102 23.35 -11.63 -30.87
CA SER A 102 22.10 -12.40 -30.98
C SER A 102 21.09 -11.67 -31.89
N ALA A 103 20.85 -10.39 -31.65
CA ALA A 103 19.93 -9.58 -32.46
C ALA A 103 20.39 -9.48 -33.93
N ALA A 104 21.69 -9.25 -34.16
CA ALA A 104 22.30 -9.20 -35.48
C ALA A 104 22.17 -10.53 -36.23
N SER A 105 22.38 -11.65 -35.53
CA SER A 105 22.22 -13.00 -36.06
C SER A 105 20.77 -13.25 -36.49
N ILE A 106 19.80 -12.94 -35.63
CA ILE A 106 18.36 -13.10 -35.93
C ILE A 106 17.93 -12.21 -37.09
N ALA A 107 18.41 -10.96 -37.12
CA ALA A 107 18.07 -9.99 -38.17
C ALA A 107 18.79 -10.26 -39.51
N GLY A 108 19.78 -11.17 -39.54
CA GLY A 108 20.64 -11.37 -40.70
C GLY A 108 21.37 -10.10 -41.15
N THR A 109 21.55 -9.14 -40.24
CA THR A 109 22.09 -7.81 -40.50
C THR A 109 23.28 -7.57 -39.56
N PRO A 110 24.45 -7.14 -40.04
CA PRO A 110 25.58 -6.83 -39.17
C PRO A 110 25.19 -5.84 -38.07
N ALA A 111 25.72 -6.06 -36.86
CA ALA A 111 25.46 -5.21 -35.70
C ALA A 111 25.70 -3.71 -35.96
N THR A 112 26.70 -3.36 -36.77
CA THR A 112 27.02 -1.97 -37.15
C THR A 112 25.96 -1.31 -38.03
N ASP A 113 25.18 -2.12 -38.73
CA ASP A 113 24.19 -1.66 -39.71
C ASP A 113 22.79 -1.54 -39.08
N ILE A 114 22.64 -2.01 -37.83
CA ILE A 114 21.42 -1.87 -37.05
C ILE A 114 21.45 -0.50 -36.34
N PRO A 115 20.52 0.43 -36.67
CA PRO A 115 20.50 1.75 -36.04
C PRO A 115 20.39 1.66 -34.52
N GLY A 116 21.29 2.36 -33.83
CA GLY A 116 21.31 2.42 -32.36
C GLY A 116 21.97 1.23 -31.66
N ALA A 117 22.32 0.16 -32.37
CA ALA A 117 22.79 -1.08 -31.77
C ALA A 117 24.21 -0.99 -31.17
N THR A 118 24.96 0.06 -31.53
CA THR A 118 26.27 0.40 -30.97
C THR A 118 26.21 1.57 -29.98
N ILE A 119 25.01 2.08 -29.64
CA ILE A 119 24.85 3.12 -28.62
C ILE A 119 25.05 2.47 -27.25
N PRO A 120 26.03 2.92 -26.45
CA PRO A 120 26.21 2.40 -25.10
C PRO A 120 25.01 2.71 -24.22
N VAL A 121 24.56 1.73 -23.44
CA VAL A 121 23.45 1.86 -22.48
C VAL A 121 23.97 1.91 -21.05
N GLN A 122 23.17 2.49 -20.16
CA GLN A 122 23.49 2.51 -18.74
C GLN A 122 23.62 1.06 -18.22
N PRO A 123 24.67 0.74 -17.46
CA PRO A 123 24.83 -0.58 -16.89
C PRO A 123 23.81 -0.83 -15.79
N LEU A 124 23.48 -2.10 -15.57
CA LEU A 124 22.62 -2.52 -14.48
C LEU A 124 23.35 -2.38 -13.14
N VAL A 125 22.66 -1.89 -12.13
CA VAL A 125 23.16 -1.94 -10.77
C VAL A 125 23.16 -3.40 -10.32
N SER A 126 24.32 -3.88 -9.89
CA SER A 126 24.46 -5.28 -9.50
C SER A 126 23.79 -5.55 -8.14
N PRO A 127 22.98 -6.61 -8.02
CA PRO A 127 22.45 -7.07 -6.74
C PRO A 127 23.58 -7.52 -5.80
N ASN A 128 23.27 -7.61 -4.51
CA ASN A 128 24.21 -8.14 -3.53
C ASN A 128 24.32 -9.67 -3.73
N PRO A 129 25.50 -10.25 -3.97
CA PRO A 129 25.64 -11.69 -4.17
C PRO A 129 25.44 -12.52 -2.89
N GLU A 130 25.44 -11.88 -1.71
CA GLU A 130 25.35 -12.55 -0.40
C GLU A 130 23.94 -12.48 0.23
N THR A 131 22.88 -12.34 -0.56
CA THR A 131 21.50 -12.39 -0.03
C THR A 131 21.27 -13.72 0.70
N THR A 132 20.74 -13.65 1.92
CA THR A 132 20.40 -14.81 2.74
C THR A 132 18.93 -14.78 3.15
N HIS A 133 18.38 -15.96 3.46
CA HIS A 133 16.99 -16.10 3.91
C HIS A 133 16.94 -16.61 5.35
N GLY A 134 16.43 -15.78 6.27
CA GLY A 134 16.27 -16.14 7.68
C GLY A 134 16.26 -14.96 8.63
N ASN A 135 15.98 -15.22 9.91
CA ASN A 135 15.91 -14.18 10.93
C ASN A 135 17.25 -13.49 11.17
N PHE A 136 17.20 -12.20 11.49
CA PHE A 136 18.35 -11.50 12.03
C PHE A 136 18.77 -12.07 13.39
N SER A 137 20.07 -12.30 13.56
CA SER A 137 20.65 -12.89 14.78
C SER A 137 21.60 -11.96 15.55
N GLY A 138 21.77 -10.72 15.10
CA GLY A 138 22.67 -9.74 15.70
C GLY A 138 21.99 -8.76 16.68
N THR A 139 22.76 -7.74 17.08
CA THR A 139 22.27 -6.60 17.87
C THR A 139 22.33 -5.34 17.01
N ALA A 140 21.25 -4.56 17.00
CA ALA A 140 21.22 -3.29 16.30
C ALA A 140 22.26 -2.31 16.88
N THR A 141 23.08 -1.71 16.01
CA THR A 141 24.08 -0.70 16.40
C THR A 141 23.51 0.72 16.45
N VAL A 142 22.39 0.96 15.76
CA VAL A 142 21.61 2.20 15.74
C VAL A 142 20.14 1.79 15.80
N THR A 143 19.29 2.58 16.46
CA THR A 143 17.84 2.32 16.54
C THR A 143 17.02 3.53 16.12
N GLY A 144 15.90 3.30 15.44
CA GLY A 144 14.89 4.31 15.08
C GLY A 144 15.11 5.01 13.74
N ALA A 145 14.04 5.58 13.19
CA ALA A 145 14.11 6.36 11.94
C ALA A 145 15.05 7.57 12.08
N ILE A 146 15.61 8.03 10.95
CA ILE A 146 16.39 9.28 10.96
C ILE A 146 15.45 10.48 11.13
N ALA A 147 15.90 11.50 11.84
CA ALA A 147 15.14 12.74 12.05
C ALA A 147 16.08 13.96 12.17
N LYS A 148 15.59 15.13 11.77
CA LYS A 148 16.33 16.40 11.82
C LYS A 148 15.46 17.51 12.38
N GLY A 149 15.95 18.18 13.43
CA GLY A 149 15.28 19.33 14.05
C GLY A 149 14.14 18.97 15.01
N ALA A 150 13.42 19.99 15.49
CA ALA A 150 12.23 19.80 16.30
C ALA A 150 11.06 19.35 15.42
N LEU A 151 10.33 18.33 15.85
CA LEU A 151 9.21 17.74 15.11
C LEU A 151 7.88 18.26 15.69
N ASN A 152 6.98 18.68 14.80
CA ASN A 152 5.59 18.95 15.16
C ASN A 152 4.80 17.63 15.15
N GLY A 153 3.90 17.45 16.12
CA GLY A 153 3.10 16.21 16.23
C GLY A 153 2.03 16.05 15.13
N THR A 154 1.58 17.14 14.51
CA THR A 154 0.53 17.14 13.48
C THR A 154 0.73 18.30 12.50
N ILE A 155 0.22 18.16 11.27
CA ILE A 155 0.10 19.25 10.30
C ILE A 155 -1.38 19.65 10.21
N SER A 156 -1.69 20.93 10.45
CA SER A 156 -3.07 21.42 10.38
C SER A 156 -3.58 21.45 8.93
N ALA A 157 -4.81 20.98 8.72
CA ALA A 157 -5.48 21.11 7.43
C ALA A 157 -5.71 22.59 7.08
N LEU A 158 -5.35 22.98 5.86
CA LEU A 158 -5.57 24.33 5.31
C LEU A 158 -6.65 24.29 4.22
N PRO A 159 -7.41 25.39 4.00
CA PRO A 159 -8.33 25.47 2.89
C PRO A 159 -7.57 25.39 1.54
N PRO A 160 -8.24 24.98 0.44
CA PRO A 160 -7.65 25.03 -0.89
C PRO A 160 -7.14 26.44 -1.21
N ASN A 161 -6.07 26.52 -2.02
CA ASN A 161 -5.60 27.80 -2.55
C ASN A 161 -6.78 28.50 -3.26
N PRO A 162 -7.13 29.75 -2.91
CA PRO A 162 -8.24 30.48 -3.54
C PRO A 162 -8.17 30.53 -5.07
N GLU A 163 -6.97 30.49 -5.65
CA GLU A 163 -6.76 30.52 -7.10
C GLU A 163 -6.91 29.15 -7.78
N ALA A 164 -6.86 28.05 -7.04
CA ALA A 164 -6.91 26.68 -7.58
C ALA A 164 -8.26 26.34 -8.25
N THR A 165 -9.29 27.16 -8.05
CA THR A 165 -10.64 26.95 -8.60
C THR A 165 -10.99 27.91 -9.74
N LEU A 166 -10.03 28.73 -10.19
CA LEU A 166 -10.28 29.76 -11.20
C LEU A 166 -10.33 29.21 -12.63
N PHE A 167 -9.73 28.05 -12.90
CA PHE A 167 -9.71 27.46 -14.24
C PHE A 167 -11.12 27.07 -14.70
N LYS A 168 -11.51 27.56 -15.89
CA LYS A 168 -12.82 27.29 -16.49
C LYS A 168 -12.73 26.09 -17.43
N ALA A 169 -13.15 24.93 -16.96
CA ALA A 169 -13.20 23.69 -17.75
C ALA A 169 -14.41 23.67 -18.72
N ASN A 170 -14.46 24.59 -19.68
CA ASN A 170 -15.53 24.70 -20.69
C ASN A 170 -15.10 24.27 -22.10
N GLY A 171 -13.92 23.65 -22.23
CA GLY A 171 -13.34 23.24 -23.51
C GLY A 171 -12.79 24.38 -24.36
N ILE A 172 -12.80 25.62 -23.87
CA ILE A 172 -12.24 26.79 -24.56
C ILE A 172 -10.89 27.13 -23.94
N LEU A 173 -9.87 27.36 -24.79
CA LEU A 173 -8.55 27.82 -24.33
C LEU A 173 -8.68 29.17 -23.62
N GLN A 174 -8.24 29.22 -22.36
CA GLN A 174 -8.29 30.43 -21.53
C GLN A 174 -7.04 31.32 -21.68
N SER A 175 -5.99 30.79 -22.31
CA SER A 175 -4.68 31.44 -22.49
C SER A 175 -4.13 31.17 -23.89
N ASN A 176 -3.27 32.07 -24.38
CA ASN A 176 -2.56 31.86 -25.64
C ASN A 176 -1.67 30.61 -25.56
N GLN A 177 -1.61 29.85 -26.64
CA GLN A 177 -0.70 28.70 -26.75
C GLN A 177 0.76 29.16 -26.83
N THR A 178 1.66 28.43 -26.19
CA THR A 178 3.11 28.73 -26.24
C THR A 178 3.69 28.41 -27.62
N ILE A 179 3.23 27.30 -28.22
CA ILE A 179 3.50 26.89 -29.60
C ILE A 179 2.24 26.23 -30.20
N PRO A 180 2.15 26.00 -31.53
CA PRO A 180 1.00 25.30 -32.11
C PRO A 180 0.69 23.98 -31.42
N PHE A 181 -0.59 23.72 -31.16
CA PHE A 181 -1.10 22.51 -30.51
C PHE A 181 -0.63 22.29 -29.05
N GLN A 182 -0.04 23.30 -28.40
CA GLN A 182 0.35 23.24 -26.99
C GLN A 182 -0.36 24.32 -26.16
N PRO A 183 -1.45 23.98 -25.46
CA PRO A 183 -2.07 24.88 -24.48
C PRO A 183 -1.05 25.41 -23.47
N ALA A 184 -1.15 26.68 -23.08
CA ALA A 184 -0.32 27.22 -22.02
C ALA A 184 -0.65 26.58 -20.67
N GLY A 185 0.39 26.44 -19.84
CA GLY A 185 0.33 25.72 -18.56
C GLY A 185 1.20 24.47 -18.56
N GLY A 186 1.07 23.67 -17.50
CA GLY A 186 1.93 22.53 -17.23
C GLY A 186 3.30 22.94 -16.68
N LEU A 187 3.82 22.17 -15.73
CA LEU A 187 5.18 22.36 -15.21
C LEU A 187 6.18 21.67 -16.15
N GLY A 188 7.37 22.26 -16.33
CA GLY A 188 8.42 21.68 -17.19
C GLY A 188 8.19 21.79 -18.71
N THR A 189 7.11 22.46 -19.16
CA THR A 189 6.72 22.52 -20.59
C THR A 189 7.31 23.73 -21.35
N ASN A 190 8.14 24.55 -20.69
CA ASN A 190 8.65 25.81 -21.23
C ASN A 190 9.94 25.67 -22.06
N GLY A 191 10.37 24.44 -22.34
CA GLY A 191 11.61 24.14 -23.10
C GLY A 191 12.88 24.06 -22.25
N THR A 192 12.77 24.18 -20.92
CA THR A 192 13.91 23.89 -20.03
C THR A 192 14.25 22.40 -20.11
N ALA A 193 15.54 22.08 -20.20
CA ALA A 193 15.99 20.68 -20.20
C ALA A 193 15.65 20.00 -18.86
N PRO A 194 15.04 18.81 -18.87
CA PRO A 194 14.67 18.10 -17.65
C PRO A 194 15.90 17.57 -16.90
N VAL A 195 15.83 17.54 -15.57
CA VAL A 195 16.88 17.00 -14.69
C VAL A 195 16.33 15.87 -13.84
N TYR A 196 16.65 14.63 -14.22
CA TYR A 196 16.18 13.41 -13.57
C TYR A 196 17.02 13.03 -12.35
N ARG A 197 16.68 13.61 -11.19
CA ARG A 197 17.26 13.26 -9.88
C ARG A 197 16.34 13.74 -8.77
N VAL A 198 16.57 13.26 -7.55
CA VAL A 198 15.93 13.80 -6.34
C VAL A 198 16.28 15.29 -6.14
N GLN A 199 15.30 16.10 -5.73
CA GLN A 199 15.48 17.55 -5.53
C GLN A 199 15.26 17.99 -4.07
N SER A 200 14.81 17.10 -3.18
CA SER A 200 14.60 17.38 -1.76
C SER A 200 14.78 16.14 -0.88
N ASP A 201 14.77 16.33 0.44
CA ASP A 201 14.77 15.23 1.41
C ASP A 201 13.51 14.35 1.27
N PHE A 202 12.37 14.95 0.92
CA PHE A 202 11.14 14.20 0.66
C PHE A 202 11.30 13.29 -0.57
N ASP A 203 11.87 13.83 -1.66
CA ASP A 203 12.18 13.03 -2.85
C ASP A 203 13.14 11.89 -2.52
N TYR A 204 14.27 12.21 -1.87
CA TYR A 204 15.30 11.23 -1.54
C TYR A 204 14.76 10.12 -0.65
N GLN A 205 14.03 10.45 0.43
CA GLN A 205 13.48 9.45 1.35
C GLN A 205 12.37 8.61 0.72
N SER A 206 11.59 9.17 -0.22
CA SER A 206 10.53 8.43 -0.91
C SER A 206 11.11 7.47 -1.96
N LEU A 207 12.05 7.94 -2.79
CA LEU A 207 12.72 7.08 -3.77
C LEU A 207 13.63 6.04 -3.11
N LEU A 208 14.26 6.36 -1.97
CA LEU A 208 15.03 5.37 -1.23
C LEU A 208 14.14 4.26 -0.68
N LEU A 209 12.91 4.56 -0.24
CA LEU A 209 11.92 3.54 0.11
C LEU A 209 11.51 2.71 -1.11
N GLY A 210 11.29 3.35 -2.26
CA GLY A 210 11.10 2.67 -3.54
C GLY A 210 12.23 1.68 -3.84
N LEU A 211 13.49 2.09 -3.70
CA LEU A 211 14.63 1.19 -3.92
C LEU A 211 14.66 -0.01 -2.95
N TYR A 212 14.23 0.16 -1.70
CA TYR A 212 14.05 -0.97 -0.79
C TYR A 212 12.98 -1.95 -1.30
N GLN A 213 11.91 -1.44 -1.94
CA GLN A 213 10.86 -2.25 -2.56
C GLN A 213 11.41 -3.02 -3.77
N GLU A 214 12.09 -2.35 -4.70
CA GLU A 214 12.67 -3.01 -5.90
C GLU A 214 13.59 -4.17 -5.49
N TRP A 215 14.38 -3.97 -4.42
CA TRP A 215 15.31 -4.99 -3.96
C TRP A 215 14.65 -6.21 -3.34
N ILE A 216 13.54 -6.03 -2.61
CA ILE A 216 12.81 -7.16 -2.03
C ILE A 216 11.99 -7.88 -3.08
N GLU A 217 11.45 -7.20 -4.09
CA GLU A 217 10.75 -7.84 -5.22
C GLU A 217 11.71 -8.68 -6.06
N LEU A 218 12.87 -8.13 -6.41
CA LEU A 218 13.93 -8.85 -7.11
C LEU A 218 14.34 -10.13 -6.36
N ASP A 219 14.54 -10.04 -5.04
CA ASP A 219 14.91 -11.19 -4.22
C ASP A 219 13.75 -12.19 -4.09
N LEU A 220 12.53 -11.72 -3.81
CA LEU A 220 11.35 -12.56 -3.65
C LEU A 220 11.09 -13.40 -4.91
N PHE A 221 11.14 -12.80 -6.10
CA PHE A 221 10.83 -13.51 -7.34
C PHE A 221 11.89 -14.59 -7.63
N LYS A 222 13.17 -14.28 -7.36
CA LYS A 222 14.26 -15.27 -7.44
C LYS A 222 14.11 -16.36 -6.38
N ASP A 223 13.70 -16.00 -5.17
CA ASP A 223 13.48 -16.93 -4.08
C ASP A 223 12.37 -17.93 -4.41
N ILE A 224 11.24 -17.48 -4.97
CA ILE A 224 10.16 -18.36 -5.46
C ILE A 224 10.70 -19.36 -6.49
N LEU A 225 11.47 -18.89 -7.48
CA LEU A 225 12.06 -19.73 -8.53
C LEU A 225 13.08 -20.75 -8.02
N ASN A 226 13.76 -20.43 -6.91
CA ASN A 226 14.78 -21.27 -6.28
C ASN A 226 14.18 -22.29 -5.30
N ARG A 227 13.13 -21.90 -4.55
CA ARG A 227 12.49 -22.77 -3.54
C ARG A 227 11.54 -23.79 -4.17
N PHE A 228 10.86 -23.44 -5.25
CA PHE A 228 9.80 -24.27 -5.84
C PHE A 228 10.20 -24.85 -7.20
N SER A 229 9.92 -26.15 -7.36
CA SER A 229 10.26 -26.89 -8.57
C SER A 229 9.22 -26.71 -9.68
N GLU A 230 9.57 -27.05 -10.92
CA GLU A 230 8.59 -27.10 -12.03
C GLU A 230 7.39 -28.00 -11.70
N ALA A 231 7.58 -29.05 -10.90
CA ALA A 231 6.49 -29.91 -10.45
C ALA A 231 5.55 -29.21 -9.46
N ASP A 232 6.05 -28.26 -8.66
CA ASP A 232 5.20 -27.44 -7.77
C ASP A 232 4.37 -26.44 -8.57
N PHE A 233 4.96 -25.82 -9.59
CA PHE A 233 4.21 -24.99 -10.56
C PHE A 233 3.13 -25.81 -11.28
N ALA A 234 3.45 -27.02 -11.73
CA ALA A 234 2.49 -27.89 -12.42
C ALA A 234 1.29 -28.29 -11.55
N LYS A 235 1.43 -28.36 -10.21
CA LYS A 235 0.30 -28.60 -9.29
C LYS A 235 -0.72 -27.46 -9.29
N LEU A 236 -0.31 -26.25 -9.65
CA LEU A 236 -1.18 -25.09 -9.82
C LEU A 236 -1.57 -24.90 -11.30
N ASN A 237 -1.45 -25.92 -12.15
CA ASN A 237 -1.73 -25.82 -13.59
C ASN A 237 -0.85 -24.76 -14.31
N LEU A 238 0.35 -24.49 -13.79
CA LEU A 238 1.31 -23.57 -14.38
C LEU A 238 2.37 -24.33 -15.18
N THR A 239 2.78 -23.72 -16.29
CA THR A 239 3.73 -24.27 -17.25
C THR A 239 5.10 -23.63 -17.11
N ALA A 240 6.07 -24.12 -17.89
CA ALA A 240 7.38 -23.49 -18.01
C ALA A 240 7.29 -22.02 -18.49
N SER A 241 6.27 -21.66 -19.28
CA SER A 241 6.05 -20.28 -19.71
C SER A 241 5.61 -19.37 -18.57
N ASP A 242 4.79 -19.87 -17.65
CA ASP A 242 4.36 -19.12 -16.46
C ASP A 242 5.51 -18.96 -15.46
N ARG A 243 6.35 -20.00 -15.31
CA ARG A 243 7.58 -19.90 -14.53
C ARG A 243 8.56 -18.90 -15.13
N PHE A 244 8.73 -18.90 -16.46
CA PHE A 244 9.53 -17.90 -17.16
C PHE A 244 8.99 -16.48 -17.01
N LEU A 245 7.67 -16.30 -16.89
CA LEU A 245 7.09 -14.99 -16.60
C LEU A 245 7.57 -14.46 -15.24
N VAL A 246 7.66 -15.30 -14.20
CA VAL A 246 8.23 -14.92 -12.89
C VAL A 246 9.71 -14.56 -13.02
N GLU A 247 10.47 -15.30 -13.83
CA GLU A 247 11.88 -14.98 -14.14
C GLU A 247 12.00 -13.63 -14.84
N PHE A 248 11.15 -13.36 -15.83
CA PHE A 248 11.14 -12.10 -16.55
C PHE A 248 10.73 -10.92 -15.65
N MET A 249 9.79 -11.10 -14.72
CA MET A 249 9.47 -10.07 -13.72
C MET A 249 10.70 -9.79 -12.84
N ALA A 250 11.48 -10.79 -12.44
CA ALA A 250 12.75 -10.55 -11.74
C ALA A 250 13.76 -9.75 -12.59
N ASP A 251 13.78 -9.94 -13.92
CA ASP A 251 14.60 -9.12 -14.81
C ASP A 251 14.10 -7.66 -14.89
N GLN A 252 12.78 -7.44 -14.82
CA GLN A 252 12.21 -6.11 -14.73
C GLN A 252 12.68 -5.38 -13.46
N GLU A 253 12.75 -6.08 -12.32
CA GLU A 253 13.23 -5.50 -11.06
C GLU A 253 14.70 -5.11 -11.08
N ASN A 254 15.55 -5.77 -11.90
CA ASN A 254 16.90 -5.27 -12.15
C ASN A 254 16.87 -3.90 -12.87
N GLY A 255 15.93 -3.72 -13.78
CA GLY A 255 15.71 -2.45 -14.50
C GLY A 255 15.18 -1.35 -13.58
N HIS A 256 14.19 -1.66 -12.76
CA HIS A 256 13.60 -0.71 -11.81
C HIS A 256 14.60 -0.29 -10.72
N SER A 257 15.27 -1.25 -10.08
CA SER A 257 16.33 -0.96 -9.10
C SER A 257 17.47 -0.12 -9.69
N THR A 258 17.85 -0.36 -10.95
CA THR A 258 18.82 0.46 -11.68
C THR A 258 18.31 1.88 -11.91
N LEU A 259 17.06 2.04 -12.37
CA LEU A 259 16.43 3.34 -12.58
C LEU A 259 16.41 4.16 -11.28
N VAL A 260 15.88 3.58 -10.19
CA VAL A 260 15.75 4.28 -8.91
C VAL A 260 17.12 4.61 -8.32
N SER A 261 18.08 3.68 -8.40
CA SER A 261 19.46 3.92 -7.97
C SER A 261 20.09 5.10 -8.73
N ASN A 262 19.84 5.21 -10.03
CA ASN A 262 20.34 6.32 -10.83
C ASN A 262 19.70 7.65 -10.42
N LEU A 263 18.40 7.69 -10.15
CA LEU A 263 17.70 8.89 -9.67
C LEU A 263 18.21 9.37 -8.30
N LEU A 264 18.68 8.44 -7.46
CA LEU A 264 19.27 8.69 -6.15
C LEU A 264 20.74 9.15 -6.21
N GLY A 265 21.38 9.15 -7.39
CA GLY A 265 22.78 9.54 -7.57
C GLY A 265 23.77 8.39 -7.60
N GLY A 266 23.32 7.24 -8.10
CA GLY A 266 24.16 6.07 -8.30
C GLY A 266 24.60 5.43 -6.97
N PRO A 267 25.74 4.71 -6.96
CA PRO A 267 26.19 3.95 -5.79
C PRO A 267 26.42 4.80 -4.53
N GLY A 268 26.71 6.10 -4.66
CA GLY A 268 26.93 6.99 -3.52
C GLY A 268 25.65 7.31 -2.74
N GLY A 269 24.53 7.50 -3.47
CA GLY A 269 23.23 7.85 -2.91
C GLY A 269 22.30 6.66 -2.64
N SER A 270 22.55 5.53 -3.29
CA SER A 270 21.69 4.33 -3.22
C SER A 270 21.99 3.44 -2.01
N THR A 271 21.04 2.60 -1.64
CA THR A 271 21.25 1.50 -0.68
C THR A 271 21.52 0.19 -1.45
N PRO A 272 22.45 -0.66 -1.01
CA PRO A 272 22.61 -2.00 -1.58
C PRO A 272 21.43 -2.90 -1.19
N GLN A 273 21.25 -3.98 -1.96
CA GLN A 273 20.31 -5.04 -1.64
C GLN A 273 20.63 -5.72 -0.31
N CYS A 274 19.58 -6.11 0.41
CA CYS A 274 19.63 -6.69 1.73
C CYS A 274 19.43 -8.22 1.69
N SER A 275 19.42 -8.85 2.87
CA SER A 275 18.96 -10.21 3.10
C SER A 275 17.55 -10.18 3.70
N TYR A 276 16.75 -11.19 3.40
CA TYR A 276 15.30 -11.17 3.63
C TYR A 276 14.81 -12.40 4.39
N HIS A 277 13.54 -12.40 4.79
CA HIS A 277 12.88 -13.57 5.36
C HIS A 277 11.40 -13.54 5.01
N TYR A 278 10.89 -14.62 4.43
CA TYR A 278 9.52 -14.68 3.91
C TYR A 278 8.65 -15.72 4.62
N PRO A 279 7.37 -15.43 4.88
CA PRO A 279 6.50 -16.23 5.76
C PRO A 279 5.62 -17.27 5.04
N TYR A 280 6.12 -17.96 4.00
CA TYR A 280 5.36 -18.96 3.25
C TYR A 280 6.04 -20.34 3.21
N GLU A 281 5.23 -21.39 3.05
CA GLU A 281 5.69 -22.78 2.94
C GLU A 281 5.37 -23.41 1.57
N THR A 282 4.25 -23.03 0.95
CA THR A 282 3.84 -23.54 -0.39
C THR A 282 4.00 -22.49 -1.49
N LEU A 283 3.98 -22.93 -2.76
CA LEU A 283 4.01 -22.02 -3.91
C LEU A 283 2.76 -21.13 -3.99
N HIS A 284 1.59 -21.67 -3.60
CA HIS A 284 0.34 -20.92 -3.58
C HIS A 284 0.39 -19.81 -2.51
N GLU A 285 0.89 -20.11 -1.31
CA GLU A 285 1.16 -19.13 -0.26
C GLU A 285 2.20 -18.09 -0.70
N ALA A 286 3.22 -18.49 -1.47
CA ALA A 286 4.22 -17.58 -2.00
C ALA A 286 3.64 -16.60 -3.04
N PHE A 287 2.74 -17.04 -3.91
CA PHE A 287 2.03 -16.14 -4.83
C PHE A 287 1.06 -15.20 -4.13
N ASP A 288 0.39 -15.66 -3.07
CA ASP A 288 -0.43 -14.79 -2.24
C ASP A 288 0.41 -13.70 -1.56
N PHE A 289 1.57 -14.08 -1.00
CA PHE A 289 2.52 -13.13 -0.44
C PHE A 289 3.05 -12.15 -1.49
N ALA A 290 3.42 -12.63 -2.68
CA ALA A 290 3.92 -11.79 -3.77
C ALA A 290 2.86 -10.80 -4.28
N ALA A 291 1.60 -11.22 -4.39
CA ALA A 291 0.48 -10.35 -4.76
C ALA A 291 0.26 -9.24 -3.71
N LYS A 292 0.38 -9.55 -2.41
CA LYS A 292 0.33 -8.54 -1.36
C LYS A 292 1.54 -7.61 -1.44
N LEU A 293 2.74 -8.17 -1.64
CA LEU A 293 4.00 -7.44 -1.66
C LEU A 293 4.08 -6.39 -2.75
N THR A 294 3.73 -6.79 -3.96
CA THR A 294 3.62 -5.90 -5.11
C THR A 294 2.50 -4.86 -4.90
N GLN A 295 1.37 -5.23 -4.26
CA GLN A 295 0.31 -4.26 -3.94
C GLN A 295 0.78 -3.13 -3.02
N TRP A 296 1.46 -3.42 -1.89
CA TRP A 296 1.90 -2.33 -1.01
C TRP A 296 3.09 -1.55 -1.59
N GLY A 297 3.92 -2.23 -2.39
CA GLY A 297 5.01 -1.62 -3.15
C GLY A 297 4.45 -0.54 -4.05
N GLU A 298 3.51 -0.94 -4.91
CA GLU A 298 2.95 0.00 -5.87
C GLU A 298 2.17 1.12 -5.17
N SER A 299 1.40 0.76 -4.14
CA SER A 299 0.55 1.70 -3.42
C SER A 299 1.39 2.77 -2.71
N GLY A 300 2.59 2.41 -2.26
CA GLY A 300 3.54 3.36 -1.69
C GLY A 300 3.92 4.46 -2.68
N VAL A 301 4.30 4.09 -3.90
CA VAL A 301 4.68 5.04 -4.96
C VAL A 301 3.49 5.89 -5.40
N TRP A 302 2.33 5.27 -5.63
CA TRP A 302 1.10 6.00 -5.94
C TRP A 302 0.76 7.06 -4.88
N GLY A 303 1.04 6.76 -3.61
CA GLY A 303 0.80 7.67 -2.50
C GLY A 303 1.75 8.88 -2.43
N PHE A 304 3.00 8.77 -2.90
CA PHE A 304 3.97 9.87 -2.80
C PHE A 304 4.32 10.56 -4.12
N GLN A 305 4.13 9.93 -5.28
CA GLN A 305 4.69 10.42 -6.55
C GLN A 305 4.20 11.84 -6.91
N ALA A 306 2.92 12.13 -6.64
CA ALA A 306 2.32 13.43 -6.90
C ALA A 306 2.82 14.52 -5.94
N HIS A 307 3.56 14.15 -4.88
CA HIS A 307 4.16 15.05 -3.91
C HIS A 307 5.65 15.32 -4.14
N LEU A 308 6.30 14.58 -5.05
CA LEU A 308 7.72 14.81 -5.35
C LEU A 308 7.97 16.23 -5.88
N ASP A 309 9.04 16.85 -5.40
CA ASP A 309 9.52 18.12 -5.94
C ASP A 309 10.09 17.90 -7.35
N SER A 310 10.76 16.77 -7.58
CA SER A 310 11.22 16.31 -8.89
C SER A 310 10.10 15.66 -9.70
N ARG A 311 9.49 16.43 -10.59
CA ARG A 311 8.45 15.94 -11.52
C ARG A 311 9.04 15.06 -12.61
N GLU A 312 10.28 15.31 -12.97
CA GLU A 312 11.06 14.51 -13.91
C GLU A 312 11.28 13.09 -13.36
N SER A 313 11.66 12.96 -12.08
CA SER A 313 11.76 11.65 -11.43
C SER A 313 10.39 10.97 -11.31
N ALA A 314 9.35 11.71 -10.93
CA ALA A 314 7.98 11.18 -10.84
C ALA A 314 7.52 10.55 -12.17
N GLN A 315 7.82 11.21 -13.29
CA GLN A 315 7.46 10.71 -14.63
C GLN A 315 8.17 9.39 -15.00
N LEU A 316 9.37 9.13 -14.49
CA LEU A 316 10.03 7.84 -14.71
C LEU A 316 9.49 6.76 -13.77
N LEU A 317 9.17 7.12 -12.52
CA LEU A 317 8.48 6.22 -11.60
C LEU A 317 7.11 5.80 -12.15
N ASP A 318 6.36 6.71 -12.79
CA ASP A 318 5.09 6.39 -13.46
C ASP A 318 5.20 5.22 -14.47
N GLN A 319 6.39 4.99 -15.06
CA GLN A 319 6.61 3.89 -16.00
C GLN A 319 6.93 2.56 -15.31
N SER A 320 7.70 2.57 -14.22
CA SER A 320 7.99 1.35 -13.44
C SER A 320 6.75 0.90 -12.68
N ILE A 321 6.04 1.83 -12.06
CA ILE A 321 4.87 1.53 -11.24
C ILE A 321 3.70 0.92 -12.04
N ALA A 322 3.52 1.37 -13.30
CA ALA A 322 2.55 0.76 -14.20
C ALA A 322 2.93 -0.69 -14.56
N THR A 323 4.20 -1.06 -14.43
CA THR A 323 4.68 -2.44 -14.54
C THR A 323 4.44 -3.21 -13.25
N GLU A 324 4.73 -2.65 -12.08
CA GLU A 324 4.46 -3.27 -10.77
C GLU A 324 2.98 -3.66 -10.60
N GLY A 325 2.03 -2.79 -10.99
CA GLY A 325 0.61 -3.13 -10.96
C GLY A 325 0.23 -4.32 -11.86
N ARG A 326 0.95 -4.51 -12.99
CA ARG A 326 0.79 -5.71 -13.82
C ARG A 326 1.38 -6.94 -13.14
N GLN A 327 2.45 -6.81 -12.37
CA GLN A 327 3.03 -7.93 -11.63
C GLN A 327 2.12 -8.37 -10.49
N SER A 328 1.53 -7.43 -9.75
CA SER A 328 0.46 -7.70 -8.78
C SER A 328 -0.68 -8.49 -9.42
N MET A 329 -1.19 -8.01 -10.56
CA MET A 329 -2.18 -8.72 -11.36
C MET A 329 -1.74 -10.15 -11.74
N VAL A 330 -0.48 -10.33 -12.18
CA VAL A 330 0.05 -11.65 -12.57
C VAL A 330 0.11 -12.60 -11.38
N PHE A 331 0.60 -12.18 -10.21
CA PHE A 331 0.63 -13.06 -9.04
C PHE A 331 -0.77 -13.48 -8.59
N ARG A 332 -1.77 -12.60 -8.75
CA ARG A 332 -3.18 -12.97 -8.58
C ARG A 332 -3.62 -14.05 -9.58
N GLN A 333 -3.25 -13.92 -10.86
CA GLN A 333 -3.53 -14.95 -11.89
C GLN A 333 -2.89 -16.29 -11.56
N LEU A 334 -1.62 -16.28 -11.15
CA LEU A 334 -0.86 -17.49 -10.82
C LEU A 334 -1.41 -18.18 -9.56
N GLY A 335 -1.95 -17.41 -8.61
CA GLY A 335 -2.67 -17.93 -7.44
C GLY A 335 -4.16 -18.25 -7.67
N GLY A 336 -4.66 -18.14 -8.91
CA GLY A 336 -6.06 -18.45 -9.25
C GLY A 336 -7.10 -17.42 -8.78
N LEU A 337 -6.67 -16.22 -8.39
CA LEU A 337 -7.53 -15.08 -8.09
C LEU A 337 -7.91 -14.30 -9.36
N PHE A 338 -8.96 -13.47 -9.27
CA PHE A 338 -9.32 -12.59 -10.38
C PHE A 338 -8.24 -11.51 -10.57
N PRO A 339 -7.71 -11.31 -11.78
CA PRO A 339 -6.54 -10.46 -12.02
C PRO A 339 -6.71 -8.99 -11.63
N MET A 340 -7.86 -8.36 -11.94
CA MET A 340 -8.06 -6.91 -11.85
C MET A 340 -9.32 -6.60 -11.02
N PRO A 341 -9.26 -6.74 -9.68
CA PRO A 341 -10.44 -6.67 -8.82
C PRO A 341 -10.97 -5.24 -8.57
N VAL A 342 -10.20 -4.21 -8.93
CA VAL A 342 -10.51 -2.79 -8.63
C VAL A 342 -10.53 -1.95 -9.91
N TRP A 343 -11.15 -0.78 -9.85
CA TRP A 343 -11.16 0.18 -10.95
C TRP A 343 -10.00 1.18 -10.86
N PHE A 344 -9.49 1.42 -9.65
CA PHE A 344 -8.39 2.34 -9.37
C PHE A 344 -7.43 1.76 -8.34
N GLU A 345 -6.14 2.00 -8.55
CA GLU A 345 -5.11 1.65 -7.56
C GLU A 345 -5.12 2.61 -6.37
N THR A 346 -4.70 2.08 -5.23
CA THR A 346 -4.74 2.79 -3.94
C THR A 346 -3.37 3.42 -3.66
N GLY A 347 -3.32 4.70 -3.30
CA GLY A 347 -2.10 5.33 -2.76
C GLY A 347 -2.03 5.24 -1.23
N ILE A 348 -0.88 4.87 -0.66
CA ILE A 348 -0.65 4.86 0.81
C ILE A 348 0.55 5.71 1.22
N PRO A 349 0.58 6.22 2.47
CA PRO A 349 1.72 6.97 2.98
C PRO A 349 3.00 6.13 3.03
N GLN A 350 4.17 6.76 2.89
CA GLN A 350 5.48 6.09 2.95
C GLN A 350 5.70 5.35 4.27
N SER A 351 5.18 5.88 5.39
CA SER A 351 5.25 5.18 6.69
C SER A 351 4.42 3.89 6.72
N TRP A 352 3.36 3.79 5.92
CA TRP A 352 2.59 2.56 5.79
C TRP A 352 3.35 1.55 4.95
N ALA A 353 3.80 1.94 3.76
CA ALA A 353 4.64 1.09 2.91
C ALA A 353 5.88 0.57 3.65
N TRP A 354 6.58 1.45 4.41
CA TRP A 354 7.70 1.02 5.23
C TRP A 354 7.30 0.09 6.39
N THR A 355 6.12 0.27 6.99
CA THR A 355 5.58 -0.65 7.99
C THR A 355 5.34 -2.05 7.43
N TYR A 356 4.86 -2.15 6.19
CA TYR A 356 4.62 -3.43 5.54
C TYR A 356 5.91 -4.09 5.03
N LEU A 357 6.88 -3.31 4.56
CA LEU A 357 8.13 -3.82 3.99
C LEU A 357 9.15 -4.24 5.06
N ALA A 358 9.41 -3.37 6.05
CA ALA A 358 10.51 -3.52 6.99
C ALA A 358 10.57 -4.88 7.72
N PRO A 359 9.45 -5.49 8.18
CA PRO A 359 9.50 -6.78 8.87
C PRO A 359 10.19 -7.90 8.08
N TYR A 360 10.19 -7.82 6.75
CA TYR A 360 10.74 -8.84 5.86
C TYR A 360 12.22 -8.63 5.52
N ILE A 361 12.83 -7.52 5.95
CA ILE A 361 14.28 -7.28 5.79
C ILE A 361 15.02 -7.78 7.04
N ALA A 362 15.79 -8.85 6.91
CA ALA A 362 16.57 -9.40 8.00
C ALA A 362 17.81 -8.54 8.30
N SER A 363 18.65 -8.31 7.29
CA SER A 363 19.90 -7.57 7.46
C SER A 363 20.32 -6.86 6.20
N CYS A 364 20.99 -5.72 6.31
CA CYS A 364 21.58 -5.04 5.16
C CYS A 364 23.09 -4.84 5.38
N PRO A 365 23.87 -4.73 4.28
CA PRO A 365 25.27 -4.30 4.34
C PRO A 365 25.46 -3.01 5.15
N SER A 366 26.64 -2.83 5.73
CA SER A 366 26.93 -1.72 6.65
C SER A 366 26.85 -0.33 6.02
N ASN A 367 26.96 -0.23 4.69
CA ASN A 367 26.79 1.00 3.92
C ASN A 367 25.34 1.30 3.50
N ALA A 368 24.37 0.50 3.97
CA ALA A 368 22.96 0.74 3.70
C ALA A 368 22.45 2.06 4.29
N LYS A 369 21.54 2.71 3.56
CA LYS A 369 21.00 4.03 3.91
C LYS A 369 19.76 3.88 4.77
N ARG A 370 19.58 4.75 5.77
CA ARG A 370 18.41 4.69 6.67
C ARG A 370 17.27 5.57 6.18
N LEU A 371 16.05 5.14 6.48
CA LEU A 371 14.80 5.84 6.15
C LEU A 371 14.29 6.69 7.32
N ALA A 372 13.59 7.77 6.98
CA ALA A 372 12.95 8.70 7.91
C ALA A 372 11.51 8.31 8.30
N TRP A 373 11.01 7.19 7.75
CA TRP A 373 9.61 6.80 7.88
C TRP A 373 9.34 5.99 9.16
N GLN A 374 8.18 6.25 9.76
CA GLN A 374 7.73 5.54 10.95
C GLN A 374 7.33 4.11 10.61
N ASN A 375 7.62 3.17 11.51
CA ASN A 375 7.01 1.84 11.50
C ASN A 375 5.89 1.81 12.56
N PHE A 376 4.68 1.47 12.15
CA PHE A 376 3.56 1.31 13.07
C PHE A 376 3.54 -0.11 13.68
N PRO A 377 2.92 -0.28 14.86
CA PRO A 377 2.58 -1.60 15.37
C PRO A 377 1.74 -2.41 14.37
N GLU A 378 1.91 -3.71 14.41
CA GLU A 378 1.20 -4.65 13.55
C GLU A 378 -0.24 -4.84 14.02
N LEU A 379 -1.18 -4.71 13.09
CA LEU A 379 -2.58 -5.10 13.25
C LEU A 379 -2.77 -6.49 12.65
N HIS A 380 -3.16 -7.44 13.49
CA HIS A 380 -3.47 -8.81 13.12
C HIS A 380 -4.97 -8.95 12.87
N ILE A 381 -5.32 -9.40 11.66
CA ILE A 381 -6.69 -9.76 11.30
C ILE A 381 -6.88 -11.24 11.61
N LEU A 382 -7.46 -11.54 12.78
CA LEU A 382 -7.54 -12.89 13.33
C LEU A 382 -8.42 -13.85 12.54
N ASN A 383 -9.28 -13.33 11.66
CA ASN A 383 -10.10 -14.09 10.73
C ASN A 383 -9.94 -13.55 9.30
N GLN A 384 -8.69 -13.29 8.90
CA GLN A 384 -8.37 -12.79 7.56
C GLN A 384 -9.01 -13.67 6.49
N PRO A 385 -9.59 -13.10 5.41
CA PRO A 385 -10.03 -13.92 4.30
C PRO A 385 -8.86 -14.72 3.72
N ASN A 386 -9.08 -16.02 3.54
CA ASN A 386 -8.07 -16.94 3.06
C ASN A 386 -8.24 -17.16 1.56
N ALA A 387 -7.24 -16.76 0.76
CA ALA A 387 -7.25 -16.99 -0.68
C ALA A 387 -7.35 -18.49 -1.03
N ALA A 388 -6.89 -19.39 -0.15
CA ALA A 388 -6.97 -20.83 -0.34
C ALA A 388 -8.38 -21.42 -0.13
N LEU A 389 -9.35 -20.70 0.46
CA LEU A 389 -10.69 -21.27 0.72
C LEU A 389 -11.62 -21.13 -0.49
N VAL A 390 -12.31 -22.20 -0.90
CA VAL A 390 -13.37 -22.12 -1.94
C VAL A 390 -14.50 -21.16 -1.52
N ASN A 391 -14.83 -21.12 -0.24
CA ASN A 391 -15.92 -20.31 0.29
C ASN A 391 -15.50 -19.61 1.59
N ALA A 392 -15.62 -18.29 1.62
CA ALA A 392 -15.28 -17.43 2.75
C ALA A 392 -15.95 -17.79 4.09
N SER A 393 -17.07 -18.51 4.07
CA SER A 393 -17.82 -18.91 5.27
C SER A 393 -17.47 -20.31 5.80
N GLN A 394 -16.61 -21.05 5.10
CA GLN A 394 -16.17 -22.39 5.50
C GLN A 394 -14.90 -22.28 6.34
N GLY A 395 -14.90 -22.90 7.53
CA GLY A 395 -13.73 -22.95 8.40
C GLY A 395 -12.79 -24.11 8.10
N ALA A 396 -11.52 -23.86 8.44
CA ALA A 396 -10.45 -24.84 8.49
C ALA A 396 -10.88 -26.13 9.22
N GLY A 397 -10.91 -27.25 8.50
CA GLY A 397 -10.93 -28.59 9.13
C GLY A 397 -12.29 -29.26 9.38
N GLY A 398 -13.39 -28.88 8.71
CA GLY A 398 -14.65 -29.64 8.75
C GLY A 398 -15.36 -29.69 10.12
N SER A 399 -14.78 -29.11 11.17
CA SER A 399 -15.50 -28.68 12.35
C SER A 399 -16.14 -27.34 12.04
N ALA A 400 -17.47 -27.36 12.01
CA ALA A 400 -18.37 -26.30 11.56
C ALA A 400 -18.29 -25.00 12.37
N GLY A 401 -17.19 -24.25 12.23
CA GLY A 401 -17.11 -22.85 12.61
C GLY A 401 -17.33 -21.97 11.39
N ASN A 402 -18.28 -21.03 11.47
CA ASN A 402 -18.34 -19.95 10.49
C ASN A 402 -17.20 -18.97 10.79
N THR A 403 -16.16 -18.94 9.96
CA THR A 403 -14.97 -18.04 10.05
C THR A 403 -15.37 -16.55 10.08
N THR A 404 -16.57 -16.24 9.62
CA THR A 404 -17.14 -14.88 9.65
C THR A 404 -17.72 -14.53 11.02
N LYS A 405 -17.71 -15.47 11.97
CA LYS A 405 -18.28 -15.36 13.34
C LYS A 405 -17.33 -15.83 14.44
N THR A 406 -16.14 -16.30 14.10
CA THR A 406 -15.13 -16.77 15.06
C THR A 406 -13.73 -16.32 14.64
N SER A 407 -12.84 -16.07 15.61
CA SER A 407 -11.42 -15.87 15.36
C SER A 407 -10.74 -17.22 15.08
N SER A 408 -10.70 -17.65 13.82
CA SER A 408 -9.84 -18.75 13.36
C SER A 408 -8.68 -18.16 12.58
N ASN A 409 -7.45 -18.33 13.07
CA ASN A 409 -6.27 -17.84 12.36
C ASN A 409 -6.16 -18.58 11.02
N GLU A 410 -6.50 -17.88 9.93
CA GLU A 410 -6.54 -18.41 8.58
C GLU A 410 -5.22 -18.15 7.80
N THR A 411 -4.23 -17.55 8.44
CA THR A 411 -2.93 -17.23 7.82
C THR A 411 -1.83 -18.16 8.28
N VAL A 412 -0.78 -18.30 7.47
CA VAL A 412 0.48 -18.97 7.84
C VAL A 412 1.59 -17.94 8.05
N GLY A 413 2.60 -18.32 8.83
CA GLY A 413 3.78 -17.50 9.03
C GLY A 413 3.53 -16.29 9.93
N TRP A 414 4.01 -15.11 9.52
CA TRP A 414 4.10 -13.91 10.36
C TRP A 414 4.11 -12.63 9.52
N GLY A 415 3.87 -11.50 10.19
CA GLY A 415 3.93 -10.17 9.60
C GLY A 415 2.60 -9.73 8.99
N PRO A 416 2.46 -8.43 8.66
CA PRO A 416 1.20 -7.84 8.24
C PRO A 416 0.69 -8.36 6.88
N ALA A 417 1.56 -9.04 6.12
CA ALA A 417 1.23 -9.68 4.85
C ALA A 417 1.24 -11.21 4.90
N ALA A 418 1.10 -11.81 6.09
CA ALA A 418 0.99 -13.25 6.25
C ALA A 418 0.01 -13.86 5.21
N PRO A 419 0.46 -14.84 4.41
CA PRO A 419 -0.38 -15.42 3.37
C PRO A 419 -1.48 -16.29 3.96
N GLY A 420 -2.56 -16.49 3.19
CA GLY A 420 -3.62 -17.42 3.54
C GLY A 420 -3.08 -18.85 3.60
N SER A 421 -3.36 -19.58 4.68
CA SER A 421 -2.78 -20.89 4.91
C SER A 421 -3.50 -21.98 4.12
N ASP A 422 -2.75 -22.71 3.29
CA ASP A 422 -3.26 -23.91 2.58
C ASP A 422 -3.59 -25.02 3.59
N ALA A 423 -2.74 -25.17 4.61
CA ALA A 423 -2.91 -26.16 5.67
C ALA A 423 -4.16 -25.89 6.51
N ALA A 424 -4.45 -24.62 6.84
CA ALA A 424 -5.70 -24.26 7.51
C ALA A 424 -6.89 -24.57 6.61
N ALA A 425 -6.88 -24.18 5.34
CA ALA A 425 -7.98 -24.45 4.41
C ALA A 425 -8.33 -25.95 4.31
N GLY A 426 -7.31 -26.82 4.34
CA GLY A 426 -7.50 -28.28 4.41
C GLY A 426 -8.40 -28.79 3.28
N ASN A 427 -9.44 -29.57 3.62
CA ASN A 427 -10.38 -30.12 2.63
C ASN A 427 -11.28 -29.07 1.95
N ALA A 428 -11.36 -27.85 2.48
CA ALA A 428 -12.08 -26.73 1.86
C ALA A 428 -11.19 -25.93 0.90
N SER A 429 -9.95 -26.39 0.68
CA SER A 429 -8.99 -25.70 -0.17
C SER A 429 -9.37 -25.73 -1.65
N CYS A 430 -9.25 -24.58 -2.31
CA CYS A 430 -9.37 -24.42 -3.75
C CYS A 430 -8.24 -25.09 -4.53
N THR A 431 -7.12 -25.43 -3.88
CA THR A 431 -6.00 -26.17 -4.49
C THR A 431 -6.29 -27.67 -4.66
N LEU A 432 -7.40 -28.17 -4.08
CA LEU A 432 -7.81 -29.58 -4.14
C LEU A 432 -8.97 -29.84 -5.11
N THR A 433 -9.48 -28.82 -5.79
CA THR A 433 -10.59 -28.92 -6.74
C THR A 433 -10.20 -28.37 -8.10
N ASN A 434 -10.67 -29.01 -9.16
CA ASN A 434 -10.55 -28.54 -10.55
C ASN A 434 -11.88 -27.98 -11.08
N LYS A 435 -12.87 -27.78 -10.19
CA LYS A 435 -14.15 -27.21 -10.58
C LYS A 435 -13.97 -25.74 -10.94
N THR A 436 -14.34 -25.39 -12.16
CA THR A 436 -14.38 -24.00 -12.63
C THR A 436 -15.17 -23.12 -11.66
N GLY A 437 -14.57 -22.01 -11.23
CA GLY A 437 -15.15 -21.07 -10.29
C GLY A 437 -14.88 -21.36 -8.82
N ASP A 438 -14.32 -22.53 -8.49
CA ASP A 438 -13.89 -22.91 -7.13
C ASP A 438 -12.37 -23.08 -7.04
N SER A 439 -11.72 -23.51 -8.12
CA SER A 439 -10.30 -23.89 -8.18
C SER A 439 -9.33 -22.71 -8.09
N CYS A 440 -8.15 -22.93 -7.49
CA CYS A 440 -7.00 -22.02 -7.53
C CYS A 440 -5.96 -22.39 -8.59
N GLU A 441 -6.33 -23.15 -9.63
CA GLU A 441 -5.49 -23.37 -10.79
C GLU A 441 -5.12 -22.03 -11.46
N GLY A 442 -3.85 -21.81 -11.77
CA GLY A 442 -3.40 -20.61 -12.47
C GLY A 442 -4.05 -20.52 -13.86
N SER A 443 -4.45 -19.31 -14.24
CA SER A 443 -4.95 -19.02 -15.59
C SER A 443 -4.93 -17.52 -15.89
N ILE A 444 -5.10 -17.15 -17.16
CA ILE A 444 -5.23 -15.75 -17.59
C ILE A 444 -6.39 -15.03 -16.85
N SER A 445 -7.48 -15.74 -16.56
CA SER A 445 -8.58 -15.17 -15.77
C SER A 445 -9.41 -16.27 -15.14
N GLN A 446 -9.74 -16.07 -13.86
CA GLN A 446 -10.57 -16.93 -13.04
C GLN A 446 -11.74 -16.14 -12.48
N ASN A 447 -12.97 -16.64 -12.64
CA ASN A 447 -14.12 -16.06 -11.96
C ASN A 447 -14.53 -16.94 -10.78
N ARG A 448 -13.92 -16.66 -9.63
CA ARG A 448 -14.32 -17.27 -8.37
C ARG A 448 -15.63 -16.63 -7.91
N SER A 449 -16.73 -17.37 -8.06
CA SER A 449 -18.09 -16.84 -7.92
C SER A 449 -18.47 -16.48 -6.48
N ILE A 450 -17.63 -16.85 -5.52
CA ILE A 450 -17.80 -16.54 -4.09
C ILE A 450 -16.65 -15.62 -3.68
N PRO A 451 -16.94 -14.38 -3.24
CA PRO A 451 -15.90 -13.46 -2.79
C PRO A 451 -15.26 -13.97 -1.49
N LEU A 452 -14.01 -13.58 -1.24
CA LEU A 452 -13.29 -13.97 -0.03
C LEU A 452 -13.84 -13.25 1.22
N SER A 453 -14.52 -12.12 1.02
CA SER A 453 -15.21 -11.40 2.09
C SER A 453 -16.52 -10.74 1.62
N PHE A 454 -17.26 -10.13 2.54
CA PHE A 454 -18.55 -9.49 2.27
C PHE A 454 -18.88 -8.40 3.30
N PRO A 455 -19.66 -7.38 2.92
CA PRO A 455 -20.12 -6.34 3.85
C PRO A 455 -20.90 -6.91 5.04
N GLY A 456 -20.67 -6.35 6.22
CA GLY A 456 -21.25 -6.82 7.48
C GLY A 456 -20.56 -8.05 8.08
N ARG A 457 -19.49 -8.57 7.46
CA ARG A 457 -18.61 -9.57 8.10
C ARG A 457 -18.02 -8.98 9.38
N GLN A 458 -18.14 -9.72 10.49
CA GLN A 458 -17.42 -9.38 11.71
C GLN A 458 -15.93 -9.72 11.54
N VAL A 459 -15.09 -8.71 11.80
CA VAL A 459 -13.64 -8.82 11.70
C VAL A 459 -13.06 -8.76 13.11
N PHE A 460 -12.32 -9.80 13.47
CA PHE A 460 -11.67 -9.93 14.77
C PHE A 460 -10.25 -9.42 14.67
N LEU A 461 -9.89 -8.48 15.53
CA LEU A 461 -8.63 -7.77 15.46
C LEU A 461 -7.84 -7.96 16.75
N SER A 462 -6.53 -8.12 16.61
CA SER A 462 -5.58 -7.91 17.70
C SER A 462 -4.40 -7.09 17.21
N TRP A 463 -3.74 -6.34 18.08
CA TRP A 463 -2.60 -5.53 17.67
C TRP A 463 -1.50 -5.52 18.71
N ASP A 464 -0.28 -5.38 18.20
CA ASP A 464 0.93 -5.32 19.00
C ASP A 464 1.01 -3.99 19.78
N ALA A 465 1.65 -4.04 20.94
CA ALA A 465 2.11 -2.82 21.60
C ALA A 465 3.27 -2.17 20.80
N PRO A 466 3.42 -0.84 20.85
CA PRO A 466 4.61 -0.19 20.31
C PRO A 466 5.89 -0.66 21.02
N GLY A 467 7.03 -0.55 20.36
CA GLY A 467 8.35 -0.90 20.90
C GLY A 467 9.00 -2.14 20.30
N LYS A 468 8.38 -2.78 19.30
CA LYS A 468 8.89 -4.00 18.65
C LYS A 468 10.03 -3.64 17.68
N PRO A 469 11.23 -4.24 17.79
CA PRO A 469 12.28 -4.10 16.80
C PRO A 469 11.89 -4.72 15.46
N VAL A 470 12.12 -4.00 14.36
CA VAL A 470 11.81 -4.42 12.98
C VAL A 470 12.85 -3.88 11.99
N GLY A 471 12.77 -4.29 10.73
CA GLY A 471 13.59 -3.72 9.67
C GLY A 471 15.02 -4.26 9.63
N PRO A 472 15.84 -3.70 8.73
CA PRO A 472 17.25 -4.07 8.60
C PRO A 472 17.95 -4.17 9.94
N ASN A 473 18.52 -5.34 10.26
CA ASN A 473 19.28 -5.56 11.48
C ASN A 473 18.48 -5.29 12.77
N ASN A 474 17.14 -5.44 12.75
CA ASN A 474 16.23 -5.05 13.84
C ASN A 474 16.48 -3.62 14.35
N SER A 475 16.83 -2.71 13.43
CA SER A 475 17.29 -1.36 13.76
C SER A 475 16.20 -0.29 13.75
N TYR A 476 14.94 -0.65 13.47
CA TYR A 476 13.78 0.23 13.62
C TYR A 476 12.93 -0.27 14.78
N VAL A 477 12.12 0.61 15.36
CA VAL A 477 11.27 0.28 16.50
C VAL A 477 9.87 0.77 16.19
N THR A 478 8.87 -0.10 16.32
CA THR A 478 7.48 0.30 16.07
C THR A 478 7.04 1.35 17.08
N CYS A 479 6.30 2.36 16.63
CA CYS A 479 5.78 3.40 17.51
C CYS A 479 4.45 3.96 16.99
N THR A 480 3.71 4.62 17.86
CA THR A 480 2.49 5.36 17.52
C THR A 480 2.45 6.66 18.32
N LEU A 481 1.88 7.71 17.72
CA LEU A 481 1.58 8.99 18.37
C LEU A 481 0.09 9.13 18.70
N ALA A 482 -0.72 8.17 18.25
CA ALA A 482 -2.16 8.17 18.39
C ALA A 482 -2.57 7.86 19.83
N LYS A 483 -3.77 8.31 20.19
CA LYS A 483 -4.42 7.90 21.44
C LYS A 483 -5.03 6.50 21.30
N ASP A 484 -5.81 6.10 22.31
CA ASP A 484 -6.54 4.83 22.26
C ASP A 484 -7.41 4.71 21.00
N PRO A 485 -7.39 3.55 20.32
CA PRO A 485 -8.09 3.35 19.07
C PRO A 485 -9.61 3.37 19.26
N LYS A 486 -10.32 3.95 18.30
CA LYS A 486 -11.80 4.05 18.29
C LYS A 486 -12.41 3.61 16.97
N PHE A 487 -11.65 3.66 15.89
CA PHE A 487 -12.14 3.35 14.56
C PHE A 487 -11.19 2.40 13.85
N VAL A 488 -11.73 1.67 12.88
CA VAL A 488 -10.97 0.96 11.86
C VAL A 488 -11.08 1.77 10.58
N VAL A 489 -9.94 2.23 10.06
CA VAL A 489 -9.86 2.87 8.76
C VAL A 489 -9.70 1.80 7.68
N TRP A 490 -10.40 1.99 6.56
CA TRP A 490 -10.43 1.15 5.38
C TRP A 490 -10.02 2.04 4.19
N VAL A 491 -8.81 1.82 3.69
CA VAL A 491 -8.25 2.58 2.56
C VAL A 491 -8.22 1.67 1.34
N SER A 492 -8.97 2.07 0.32
CA SER A 492 -9.06 1.33 -0.95
C SER A 492 -9.46 2.25 -2.08
N GLN A 493 -8.90 2.02 -3.26
CA GLN A 493 -9.14 2.77 -4.49
C GLN A 493 -9.02 4.29 -4.25
N LEU A 494 -10.14 5.00 -4.30
CA LEU A 494 -10.24 6.46 -4.11
C LEU A 494 -10.84 6.84 -2.75
N ASN A 495 -11.11 5.87 -1.88
CA ASN A 495 -11.92 6.03 -0.68
C ASN A 495 -11.14 5.75 0.60
N VAL A 496 -11.37 6.60 1.60
CA VAL A 496 -11.00 6.37 3.00
C VAL A 496 -12.31 6.30 3.78
N THR A 497 -12.60 5.14 4.36
CA THR A 497 -13.83 4.90 5.12
C THR A 497 -13.50 4.40 6.51
N TYR A 498 -14.36 4.70 7.48
CA TYR A 498 -14.20 4.24 8.85
C TYR A 498 -15.37 3.38 9.28
N SER A 499 -15.09 2.38 10.10
CA SER A 499 -16.08 1.66 10.91
C SER A 499 -15.73 1.79 12.39
N PRO A 500 -16.71 1.73 13.32
CA PRO A 500 -16.41 1.71 14.75
C PRO A 500 -15.57 0.50 15.13
N LEU A 501 -14.63 0.69 16.06
CA LEU A 501 -13.96 -0.39 16.77
C LEU A 501 -14.75 -0.70 18.05
N GLU A 502 -15.19 -1.95 18.19
CA GLU A 502 -16.04 -2.44 19.26
C GLU A 502 -15.29 -3.47 20.12
N ASP A 503 -15.86 -3.84 21.26
CA ASP A 503 -15.32 -4.87 22.18
C ASP A 503 -13.84 -4.68 22.56
N ILE A 504 -13.41 -3.41 22.68
CA ILE A 504 -12.01 -3.05 22.88
C ILE A 504 -11.50 -3.56 24.22
N LYS A 505 -10.40 -4.32 24.18
CA LYS A 505 -9.63 -4.78 25.34
C LYS A 505 -8.18 -4.32 25.19
N LEU A 506 -7.86 -3.22 25.87
CA LEU A 506 -6.50 -2.70 25.91
C LEU A 506 -5.65 -3.46 26.93
N VAL A 507 -4.48 -3.92 26.49
CA VAL A 507 -3.48 -4.59 27.33
C VAL A 507 -2.17 -3.81 27.23
N PRO A 508 -1.81 -3.01 28.25
CA PRO A 508 -0.56 -2.27 28.25
C PRO A 508 0.65 -3.20 28.09
N ASN A 509 1.57 -2.86 27.17
CA ASN A 509 2.77 -3.66 26.84
C ASN A 509 2.47 -5.11 26.43
N GLY A 510 1.24 -5.39 25.98
CA GLY A 510 0.83 -6.70 25.48
C GLY A 510 -0.06 -6.57 24.26
N THR A 511 -0.65 -7.69 23.86
CA THR A 511 -1.56 -7.75 22.71
C THR A 511 -2.94 -7.26 23.10
N SER A 512 -3.38 -6.17 22.48
CA SER A 512 -4.74 -5.65 22.64
C SER A 512 -5.67 -6.26 21.59
N SER A 513 -6.99 -6.17 21.79
CA SER A 513 -7.97 -6.77 20.86
C SER A 513 -9.26 -5.96 20.78
N GLY A 514 -10.02 -6.22 19.71
CA GLY A 514 -11.32 -5.61 19.45
C GLY A 514 -11.99 -6.25 18.22
N THR A 515 -13.17 -5.78 17.86
CA THR A 515 -13.87 -6.23 16.66
C THR A 515 -14.40 -5.05 15.86
N THR A 516 -14.68 -5.27 14.58
CA THR A 516 -15.41 -4.30 13.75
C THR A 516 -16.28 -5.03 12.73
N LEU A 517 -17.11 -4.29 12.00
CA LEU A 517 -17.85 -4.80 10.85
C LEU A 517 -17.24 -4.24 9.56
N GLN A 518 -17.01 -5.10 8.59
CA GLN A 518 -16.65 -4.68 7.24
C GLN A 518 -17.76 -3.76 6.69
N PRO A 519 -17.46 -2.52 6.28
CA PRO A 519 -18.47 -1.60 5.78
C PRO A 519 -18.98 -2.01 4.38
N ASP A 520 -20.19 -1.58 4.05
CA ASP A 520 -20.77 -1.68 2.71
C ASP A 520 -20.57 -0.35 1.98
N ILE A 521 -19.55 -0.28 1.14
CA ILE A 521 -19.15 0.94 0.44
C ILE A 521 -18.78 0.65 -1.02
N SER A 522 -19.00 1.65 -1.86
CA SER A 522 -18.64 1.62 -3.27
C SER A 522 -17.83 2.85 -3.65
N THR A 523 -16.84 2.70 -4.51
CA THR A 523 -16.05 3.81 -5.08
C THR A 523 -16.95 4.63 -6.02
N PHE A 524 -17.63 3.93 -6.92
CA PHE A 524 -18.70 4.42 -7.77
C PHE A 524 -19.88 3.44 -7.73
N GLU A 525 -21.04 3.84 -8.22
CA GLU A 525 -22.19 2.94 -8.36
C GLU A 525 -21.79 1.69 -9.18
N GLY A 526 -21.85 0.51 -8.56
CA GLY A 526 -21.47 -0.76 -9.16
C GLY A 526 -20.01 -1.18 -8.97
N ASP A 527 -19.18 -0.37 -8.30
CA ASP A 527 -17.78 -0.66 -7.98
C ASP A 527 -17.58 -0.79 -6.46
N PRO A 528 -17.62 -2.02 -5.89
CA PRO A 528 -17.39 -2.24 -4.48
C PRO A 528 -15.99 -1.74 -4.06
N ALA A 529 -15.92 -0.89 -3.04
CA ALA A 529 -14.63 -0.35 -2.60
C ALA A 529 -13.82 -1.41 -1.83
N ILE A 530 -14.46 -2.42 -1.23
CA ILE A 530 -13.75 -3.52 -0.56
C ILE A 530 -13.63 -4.71 -1.50
N ASN A 531 -12.52 -4.73 -2.25
CA ASN A 531 -12.14 -5.80 -3.17
C ASN A 531 -10.61 -5.84 -3.28
N GLY A 532 -10.05 -6.95 -3.78
CA GLY A 532 -8.61 -7.13 -3.94
C GLY A 532 -7.87 -7.19 -2.60
N THR A 533 -6.67 -6.62 -2.57
CA THR A 533 -5.88 -6.40 -1.35
C THR A 533 -5.99 -4.92 -0.98
N MET A 534 -6.43 -4.63 0.24
CA MET A 534 -6.61 -3.26 0.72
C MET A 534 -5.92 -3.02 2.07
N PHE A 535 -5.83 -1.77 2.47
CA PHE A 535 -5.11 -1.36 3.68
C PHE A 535 -6.09 -1.01 4.78
N ILE A 536 -5.87 -1.58 5.97
CA ILE A 536 -6.67 -1.25 7.13
C ILE A 536 -5.78 -0.83 8.30
N GLY A 537 -6.32 0.02 9.16
CA GLY A 537 -5.60 0.50 10.34
C GLY A 537 -6.53 0.81 11.49
N LEU A 538 -5.99 0.90 12.69
CA LEU A 538 -6.70 1.41 13.85
C LEU A 538 -6.39 2.89 14.01
N THR A 539 -7.41 3.72 14.22
CA THR A 539 -7.24 5.16 14.44
C THR A 539 -7.97 5.67 15.67
N ASP A 540 -7.45 6.75 16.27
CA ASP A 540 -8.06 7.42 17.42
C ASP A 540 -9.14 8.46 17.04
N THR A 541 -9.19 8.82 15.76
CA THR A 541 -10.13 9.74 15.11
C THR A 541 -10.64 9.15 13.79
N ASP A 542 -11.77 9.66 13.31
CA ASP A 542 -12.39 9.37 12.00
C ASP A 542 -12.24 10.56 11.04
N ASP A 543 -11.12 11.29 11.15
CA ASP A 543 -10.84 12.46 10.32
C ASP A 543 -10.85 12.08 8.83
N THR A 544 -11.47 12.94 8.02
CA THR A 544 -11.63 12.67 6.58
C THR A 544 -10.39 13.08 5.81
N PHE A 545 -9.83 12.13 5.05
CA PHE A 545 -8.69 12.34 4.16
C PHE A 545 -9.07 12.04 2.71
N SER A 546 -8.44 12.72 1.77
CA SER A 546 -8.38 12.31 0.37
C SER A 546 -7.11 11.50 0.13
N MET A 547 -7.07 10.73 -0.96
CA MET A 547 -5.86 10.00 -1.33
C MET A 547 -4.63 10.91 -1.47
N PHE A 548 -4.84 12.17 -1.92
CA PHE A 548 -3.77 13.16 -2.06
C PHE A 548 -3.25 13.71 -0.73
N ASN A 549 -3.98 13.63 0.39
CA ASN A 549 -3.47 14.12 1.68
C ASN A 549 -3.45 13.06 2.79
N LEU A 550 -3.55 11.78 2.40
CA LEU A 550 -3.66 10.65 3.30
C LEU A 550 -2.49 10.55 4.28
N SER A 551 -1.27 10.99 3.93
CA SER A 551 -0.13 11.02 4.86
C SER A 551 -0.38 11.79 6.16
N SER A 552 -1.38 12.68 6.18
CA SER A 552 -1.81 13.40 7.38
C SER A 552 -2.50 12.51 8.42
N ILE A 553 -2.86 11.26 8.07
CA ILE A 553 -3.44 10.28 8.99
C ILE A 553 -2.40 9.70 9.96
N ASN A 554 -1.10 9.72 9.62
CA ASN A 554 -0.05 9.03 10.37
C ASN A 554 -0.04 9.32 11.89
N PRO A 555 -0.22 10.57 12.36
CA PRO A 555 -0.29 10.86 13.80
C PRO A 555 -1.47 10.18 14.52
N HIS A 556 -2.48 9.73 13.79
CA HIS A 556 -3.71 9.13 14.29
C HIS A 556 -3.72 7.60 14.16
N VAL A 557 -2.69 6.99 13.57
CA VAL A 557 -2.60 5.54 13.38
C VAL A 557 -2.01 4.86 14.62
N VAL A 558 -2.77 3.92 15.18
CA VAL A 558 -2.38 3.06 16.31
C VAL A 558 -1.65 1.80 15.82
N ALA A 559 -2.19 1.13 14.81
CA ALA A 559 -1.64 -0.10 14.22
C ALA A 559 -2.11 -0.27 12.76
N LEU A 560 -1.34 -0.98 11.94
CA LEU A 560 -1.62 -1.19 10.51
C LEU A 560 -1.60 -2.67 10.12
N GLY A 561 -2.48 -3.04 9.20
CA GLY A 561 -2.59 -4.39 8.64
C GLY A 561 -3.08 -4.36 7.19
N LEU A 562 -3.04 -5.52 6.53
CA LEU A 562 -3.59 -5.71 5.19
C LEU A 562 -4.87 -6.54 5.28
N TYR A 563 -5.85 -6.24 4.42
CA TYR A 563 -7.10 -6.97 4.33
C TYR A 563 -7.32 -7.45 2.89
N GLN A 564 -7.31 -8.75 2.65
CA GLN A 564 -7.47 -9.32 1.31
C GLN A 564 -8.92 -9.74 1.08
N ALA A 565 -9.74 -8.89 0.50
CA ALA A 565 -11.18 -9.12 0.40
C ALA A 565 -11.62 -9.99 -0.80
N GLY A 566 -10.79 -10.14 -1.83
CA GLY A 566 -11.14 -10.91 -3.04
C GLY A 566 -10.47 -10.40 -4.29
#